data_AF-A0A955RHB1-F1
#
_entry.id   AF-A0A955RHB1-F1
#
_cell.length_a   1.000
_cell.length_b   1.000
_cell.length_c   1.000
_cell.angle_alpha   90.00
_cell.angle_beta   90.00
_cell.angle_gamma   90.00
#
_symmetry.space_group_name_H-M   'P 1'
#
loop_
_entity.id
_entity.type
_entity.pdbx_description
1 polymer ?
#
loop_
_entity_poly.entity_id
_entity_poly.type
_entity_poly.pdbx_seq_one_letter_code
_entity_poly.pdbx_strand_id
1 'polypeptide(L)'
;MYTAEYRGINSFLVGASTLLIKEGVKRKTRGKLCIELPEPFMFKITNPTARLVTITERGWNPILPFAESLWLAAGKNDLEFIGHYLKNMKNFSDDGEFLRGGYGPRLRKYNGINDDYKIRNSYDIDIAKLNKSEVDQFSFICKSFEKDKFTRQAIINIGDPPKDCFDKEGYLKATKDFPCTRLLHFQKQPKANKLNLTVYMRSNDLLWGASAVNIFNFTFMLEYFSQILGLEIGEYYHIANNFHYYEEFQDMVQSISQVKNVTDSQFEYSKSFHSLSEFDKKINLLKSEEEKLRSGKYADLIDFKDDFFNDWYKTFYAFNTHKEVTFSNPILNQLFLKYIPYE
;
A
#
# COMPACT_ATOMS: atom_id res chain seq x y z
N MET A 1 -1.49 -26.08 0.12
CA MET A 1 -1.54 -24.61 0.12
C MET A 1 -2.51 -24.18 1.21
N TYR A 2 -2.16 -23.18 2.02
CA TYR A 2 -3.06 -22.64 3.02
C TYR A 2 -4.07 -21.68 2.38
N THR A 3 -5.34 -21.75 2.80
CA THR A 3 -6.39 -20.83 2.36
C THR A 3 -7.18 -20.30 3.56
N ALA A 4 -7.60 -19.03 3.50
CA ALA A 4 -8.44 -18.43 4.52
C ALA A 4 -9.32 -17.31 3.97
N GLU A 5 -10.43 -17.04 4.65
CA GLU A 5 -11.29 -15.88 4.39
C GLU A 5 -11.41 -15.04 5.66
N TYR A 6 -11.26 -13.73 5.51
CA TYR A 6 -11.33 -12.75 6.59
C TYR A 6 -12.31 -11.64 6.23
N ARG A 7 -12.89 -11.01 7.25
CA ARG A 7 -13.78 -9.87 7.05
C ARG A 7 -12.98 -8.63 6.67
N GLY A 8 -11.94 -8.32 7.43
CA GLY A 8 -11.08 -7.15 7.25
C GLY A 8 -9.67 -7.42 7.78
N ILE A 9 -8.90 -6.34 7.99
CA ILE A 9 -7.50 -6.44 8.38
C ILE A 9 -7.30 -6.97 9.81
N ASN A 10 -8.23 -6.72 10.73
CA ASN A 10 -8.09 -7.15 12.12
C ASN A 10 -8.36 -8.66 12.26
N SER A 11 -9.42 -9.18 11.62
CA SER A 11 -9.63 -10.64 11.57
C SER A 11 -8.52 -11.36 10.81
N PHE A 12 -8.02 -10.78 9.73
CA PHE A 12 -6.81 -11.26 9.06
C PHE A 12 -5.63 -11.33 10.02
N LEU A 13 -5.37 -10.27 10.79
CA LEU A 13 -4.19 -10.19 11.65
C LEU A 13 -4.21 -11.27 12.73
N VAL A 14 -5.34 -11.48 13.40
CA VAL A 14 -5.50 -12.54 14.41
C VAL A 14 -5.42 -13.94 13.79
N GLY A 15 -6.15 -14.16 12.69
CA GLY A 15 -6.18 -15.47 12.03
C GLY A 15 -4.84 -15.86 11.43
N ALA A 16 -4.16 -14.93 10.74
CA ALA A 16 -2.85 -15.17 10.15
C ALA A 16 -1.75 -15.37 11.21
N SER A 17 -1.82 -14.65 12.34
CA SER A 17 -0.92 -14.89 13.49
C SER A 17 -1.13 -16.28 14.08
N THR A 18 -2.39 -16.67 14.29
CA THR A 18 -2.75 -18.01 14.79
C THR A 18 -2.24 -19.11 13.87
N LEU A 19 -2.41 -18.93 12.55
CA LEU A 19 -1.93 -19.87 11.54
C LEU A 19 -0.39 -20.01 11.57
N LEU A 20 0.34 -18.88 11.62
CA LEU A 20 1.80 -18.88 11.66
C LEU A 20 2.37 -19.49 12.95
N ILE A 21 1.71 -19.31 14.10
CA ILE A 21 2.12 -19.95 15.37
C ILE A 21 1.95 -21.46 15.29
N LYS A 22 0.83 -21.90 14.70
CA LYS A 22 0.47 -23.32 14.67
C LYS A 22 1.27 -24.11 13.64
N GLU A 23 1.44 -23.55 12.44
CA GLU A 23 1.94 -24.26 11.26
C GLU A 23 3.32 -23.76 10.80
N GLY A 24 3.81 -22.66 11.38
CA GLY A 24 5.05 -22.04 10.95
C GLY A 24 6.29 -22.85 11.31
N VAL A 25 7.25 -22.87 10.39
CA VAL A 25 8.55 -23.53 10.55
C VAL A 25 9.68 -22.51 10.55
N LYS A 26 10.72 -22.78 11.33
CA LYS A 26 11.90 -21.90 11.40
C LYS A 26 12.70 -21.97 10.10
N ARG A 27 13.05 -20.82 9.53
CA ARG A 27 13.99 -20.68 8.42
C ARG A 27 14.96 -19.52 8.68
N LYS A 28 16.22 -19.68 8.28
CA LYS A 28 17.18 -18.58 8.24
C LYS A 28 17.32 -18.04 6.83
N THR A 29 17.04 -16.75 6.64
CA THR A 29 17.12 -16.06 5.34
C THR A 29 17.85 -14.73 5.49
N ARG A 30 18.87 -14.46 4.66
CA ARG A 30 19.69 -13.22 4.71
C ARG A 30 20.23 -12.91 6.12
N GLY A 31 20.61 -13.95 6.86
CA GLY A 31 21.13 -13.83 8.23
C GLY A 31 20.08 -13.68 9.32
N LYS A 32 18.80 -13.48 8.99
CA LYS A 32 17.70 -13.36 9.96
C LYS A 32 16.94 -14.67 10.12
N LEU A 33 16.52 -14.98 11.35
CA LEU A 33 15.66 -16.11 11.64
C LEU A 33 14.20 -15.67 11.54
N CYS A 34 13.41 -16.38 10.75
CA CYS A 34 12.00 -16.16 10.55
C CYS A 34 11.21 -17.46 10.76
N ILE A 35 9.94 -17.30 11.10
CA ILE A 35 8.96 -18.38 11.20
C ILE A 35 8.04 -18.18 10.01
N GLU A 36 8.00 -19.15 9.11
CA GLU A 36 7.31 -19.05 7.84
C GLU A 36 6.38 -20.24 7.63
N LEU A 37 5.31 -20.05 6.86
CA LEU A 37 4.48 -21.16 6.42
C LEU A 37 5.26 -22.03 5.42
N PRO A 38 5.18 -23.37 5.53
CA PRO A 38 5.91 -24.29 4.65
C PRO A 38 5.35 -24.32 3.21
N GLU A 39 4.15 -23.79 3.00
CA GLU A 39 3.46 -23.73 1.71
C GLU A 39 2.89 -22.33 1.47
N PRO A 40 2.58 -21.96 0.20
CA PRO A 40 1.95 -20.69 -0.10
C PRO A 40 0.65 -20.46 0.68
N PHE A 41 0.37 -19.20 0.98
CA PHE A 41 -0.84 -18.75 1.64
C PHE A 41 -1.66 -17.85 0.71
N MET A 42 -2.89 -18.27 0.42
CA MET A 42 -3.88 -17.47 -0.26
C MET A 42 -4.96 -17.05 0.72
N PHE A 43 -5.31 -15.78 0.78
CA PHE A 43 -6.44 -15.34 1.58
C PHE A 43 -7.30 -14.32 0.85
N LYS A 44 -8.55 -14.25 1.30
CA LYS A 44 -9.55 -13.31 0.82
C LYS A 44 -9.96 -12.37 1.94
N ILE A 45 -10.11 -11.09 1.63
CA ILE A 45 -10.77 -10.08 2.48
C ILE A 45 -12.09 -9.70 1.81
N THR A 46 -13.20 -9.97 2.50
CA THR A 46 -14.56 -9.70 2.00
C THR A 46 -14.97 -8.24 2.13
N ASN A 47 -14.36 -7.49 3.05
CA ASN A 47 -14.62 -6.08 3.26
C ASN A 47 -13.32 -5.25 3.18
N PRO A 48 -12.88 -4.89 1.96
CA PRO A 48 -11.64 -4.15 1.77
C PRO A 48 -11.60 -2.75 2.43
N THR A 49 -12.73 -2.17 2.84
CA THR A 49 -12.74 -0.88 3.55
C THR A 49 -12.46 -1.00 5.04
N ALA A 50 -12.59 -2.19 5.62
CA ALA A 50 -12.17 -2.51 6.98
C ALA A 50 -10.66 -2.76 7.06
N ARG A 51 -9.87 -1.72 6.73
CA ARG A 51 -8.41 -1.79 6.54
C ARG A 51 -7.58 -1.05 7.59
N LEU A 52 -8.23 -0.44 8.60
CA LEU A 52 -7.55 0.22 9.71
C LEU A 52 -7.29 -0.78 10.84
N VAL A 53 -6.02 -0.95 11.21
CA VAL A 53 -5.67 -1.84 12.32
C VAL A 53 -5.99 -1.14 13.64
N THR A 54 -6.85 -1.77 14.44
CA THR A 54 -7.27 -1.27 15.77
C THR A 54 -6.81 -2.17 16.91
N ILE A 55 -6.18 -3.31 16.60
CA ILE A 55 -5.59 -4.22 17.58
C ILE A 55 -4.40 -3.52 18.26
N THR A 56 -4.52 -3.27 19.56
CA THR A 56 -3.55 -2.53 20.37
C THR A 56 -2.18 -3.19 20.41
N GLU A 57 -2.15 -4.52 20.50
CA GLU A 57 -0.97 -5.38 20.57
C GLU A 57 -0.09 -5.24 19.33
N ARG A 58 -0.67 -4.84 18.19
CA ARG A 58 0.08 -4.59 16.96
C ARG A 58 0.90 -3.31 17.02
N GLY A 59 0.53 -2.33 17.85
CA GLY A 59 1.21 -1.04 17.91
C GLY A 59 1.26 -0.34 16.53
N TRP A 60 0.16 -0.37 15.79
CA TRP A 60 0.14 0.07 14.39
C TRP A 60 0.45 1.58 14.24
N ASN A 61 1.20 1.92 13.20
CA ASN A 61 1.49 3.30 12.82
C ASN A 61 0.50 3.73 11.71
N PRO A 62 -0.57 4.48 12.04
CA PRO A 62 -1.62 4.78 11.09
C PRO A 62 -1.23 5.82 10.04
N ILE A 63 -0.17 6.64 10.21
CA ILE A 63 0.21 7.63 9.17
C ILE A 63 0.93 6.96 7.99
N LEU A 64 1.72 5.91 8.28
CA LEU A 64 2.56 5.23 7.31
C LEU A 64 1.81 4.75 6.06
N PRO A 65 0.70 4.00 6.17
CA PRO A 65 -0.05 3.54 4.99
C PRO A 65 -0.63 4.69 4.14
N PHE A 66 -1.05 5.80 4.75
CA PHE A 66 -1.50 6.97 4.00
C PHE A 66 -0.34 7.66 3.27
N ALA A 67 0.82 7.78 3.93
CA ALA A 67 2.03 8.30 3.29
C ALA A 67 2.45 7.42 2.11
N GLU A 68 2.55 6.11 2.32
CA GLU A 68 2.95 5.19 1.25
C GLU A 68 1.92 5.16 0.11
N SER A 69 0.63 5.18 0.41
CA SER A 69 -0.41 5.29 -0.63
C SER A 69 -0.21 6.53 -1.51
N LEU A 70 0.26 7.66 -0.96
CA LEU A 70 0.46 8.89 -1.73
C LEU A 70 1.72 8.77 -2.58
N TRP A 71 2.77 8.18 -1.99
CA TRP A 71 4.01 7.85 -2.69
C TRP A 71 3.75 6.94 -3.91
N LEU A 72 2.92 5.91 -3.73
CA LEU A 72 2.51 4.98 -4.78
C LEU A 72 1.66 5.67 -5.86
N ALA A 73 0.59 6.36 -5.47
CA ALA A 73 -0.34 7.00 -6.40
C ALA A 73 0.33 8.13 -7.21
N ALA A 74 1.24 8.89 -6.58
CA ALA A 74 2.01 9.95 -7.22
C ALA A 74 3.19 9.44 -8.07
N GLY A 75 3.45 8.13 -8.09
CA GLY A 75 4.52 7.55 -8.88
C GLY A 75 5.93 7.82 -8.34
N LYS A 76 6.07 8.06 -7.03
CA LYS A 76 7.30 8.47 -6.36
C LYS A 76 8.04 7.29 -5.73
N ASN A 77 9.36 7.41 -5.59
CA ASN A 77 10.19 6.47 -4.83
C ASN A 77 11.34 7.13 -4.03
N ASP A 78 11.26 8.42 -3.76
CA ASP A 78 12.24 9.14 -2.95
C ASP A 78 12.12 8.83 -1.45
N LEU A 79 13.27 8.69 -0.79
CA LEU A 79 13.41 8.49 0.65
C LEU A 79 13.05 9.75 1.45
N GLU A 80 13.25 10.93 0.88
CA GLU A 80 12.98 12.22 1.54
C GLU A 80 11.52 12.29 2.02
N PHE A 81 10.56 11.98 1.14
CA PHE A 81 9.15 11.93 1.48
C PHE A 81 8.84 10.83 2.51
N ILE A 82 9.11 9.56 2.20
CA ILE A 82 8.63 8.45 3.03
C ILE A 82 9.41 8.33 4.35
N GLY A 83 10.68 8.75 4.36
CA GLY A 83 11.55 8.77 5.53
C GLY A 83 11.14 9.79 6.59
N HIS A 84 10.37 10.82 6.21
CA HIS A 84 9.74 11.75 7.16
C HIS A 84 8.73 11.05 8.07
N TYR A 85 7.92 10.15 7.49
CA TYR A 85 6.86 9.41 8.19
C TYR A 85 7.37 8.12 8.85
N LEU A 86 8.47 7.55 8.33
CA LEU A 86 9.14 6.38 8.93
C LEU A 86 10.66 6.47 8.76
N LYS A 87 11.34 7.02 9.78
CA LYS A 87 12.80 7.23 9.79
C LYS A 87 13.61 5.97 9.48
N ASN A 88 13.10 4.79 9.81
CA ASN A 88 13.77 3.51 9.58
C ASN A 88 13.82 3.10 8.09
N MET A 89 13.05 3.75 7.21
CA MET A 89 13.08 3.49 5.77
C MET A 89 14.48 3.69 5.17
N LYS A 90 15.30 4.57 5.76
CA LYS A 90 16.69 4.79 5.32
C LYS A 90 17.55 3.52 5.35
N ASN A 91 17.22 2.56 6.20
CA ASN A 91 17.96 1.30 6.33
C ASN A 91 17.77 0.38 5.11
N PHE A 92 16.77 0.64 4.28
CA PHE A 92 16.47 -0.11 3.06
C PHE A 92 16.95 0.60 1.80
N SER A 93 17.47 1.83 1.90
CA SER A 93 18.00 2.56 0.74
C SER A 93 19.45 2.15 0.46
N ASP A 94 19.75 1.87 -0.81
CA ASP A 94 21.10 1.57 -1.27
C ASP A 94 21.95 2.85 -1.41
N ASP A 95 21.35 3.94 -1.89
CA ASP A 95 22.03 5.22 -2.17
C ASP A 95 21.74 6.33 -1.13
N GLY A 96 20.84 6.08 -0.18
CA GLY A 96 20.42 7.05 0.82
C GLY A 96 19.45 8.11 0.31
N GLU A 97 18.98 8.01 -0.93
CA GLU A 97 18.08 8.99 -1.55
C GLU A 97 16.79 8.38 -2.10
N PHE A 98 16.84 7.16 -2.62
CA PHE A 98 15.71 6.48 -3.25
C PHE A 98 15.55 5.07 -2.70
N LEU A 99 14.35 4.53 -2.86
CA LEU A 99 14.00 3.16 -2.48
C LEU A 99 13.55 2.39 -3.71
N ARG A 100 14.10 1.20 -3.89
CA ARG A 100 13.79 0.33 -5.04
C ARG A 100 12.44 -0.37 -4.88
N GLY A 101 12.09 -0.69 -3.64
CA GLY A 101 10.80 -1.21 -3.18
C GLY A 101 9.72 -0.15 -3.10
N GLY A 102 10.02 1.12 -3.40
CA GLY A 102 8.99 2.12 -3.69
C GLY A 102 8.32 1.82 -5.02
N TYR A 103 7.09 1.29 -4.97
CA TYR A 103 6.44 0.82 -6.20
C TYR A 103 5.91 1.94 -7.11
N GLY A 104 5.88 3.20 -6.66
CA GLY A 104 5.31 4.32 -7.43
C GLY A 104 5.75 4.36 -8.91
N PRO A 105 7.05 4.40 -9.23
CA PRO A 105 7.52 4.39 -10.61
C PRO A 105 7.15 3.12 -11.37
N ARG A 106 7.10 1.97 -10.69
CA ARG A 106 6.61 0.72 -11.30
C ARG A 106 5.13 0.82 -11.63
N LEU A 107 4.33 1.58 -10.90
CA LEU A 107 2.91 1.78 -11.19
C LEU A 107 2.68 2.81 -12.31
N ARG A 108 3.40 3.93 -12.29
CA ARG A 108 3.10 5.12 -13.12
C ARG A 108 4.11 5.42 -14.24
N LYS A 109 5.33 4.87 -14.16
CA LYS A 109 6.47 5.17 -15.04
C LYS A 109 7.26 3.91 -15.41
N TYR A 110 6.58 2.76 -15.52
CA TYR A 110 7.26 1.49 -15.79
C TYR A 110 7.99 1.57 -17.12
N ASN A 111 9.25 1.16 -17.19
CA ASN A 111 10.01 1.24 -18.43
C ASN A 111 10.98 0.07 -18.62
N GLY A 112 11.43 -0.13 -19.85
CA GLY A 112 12.39 -1.18 -20.22
C GLY A 112 13.86 -0.83 -20.01
N ILE A 113 14.18 0.24 -19.28
CA ILE A 113 15.56 0.68 -19.02
C ILE A 113 16.13 -0.14 -17.86
N ASN A 114 17.42 -0.48 -17.89
CA ASN A 114 18.06 -1.29 -16.82
C ASN A 114 18.43 -0.46 -15.56
N ASP A 115 18.48 0.87 -15.68
CA ASP A 115 18.75 1.75 -14.55
C ASP A 115 17.58 1.81 -13.57
N ASP A 116 17.90 2.02 -12.30
CA ASP A 116 16.89 2.15 -11.26
C ASP A 116 16.07 3.42 -11.37
N TYR A 117 14.79 3.31 -11.02
CA TYR A 117 13.90 4.45 -10.96
C TYR A 117 14.36 5.46 -9.90
N LYS A 118 14.36 6.74 -10.25
CA LYS A 118 14.69 7.87 -9.36
C LYS A 118 13.70 9.00 -9.56
N ILE A 119 12.53 8.89 -8.93
CA ILE A 119 11.41 9.81 -9.14
C ILE A 119 11.03 10.49 -7.82
N ARG A 120 11.39 11.77 -7.72
CA ARG A 120 11.02 12.65 -6.59
C ARG A 120 9.76 13.47 -6.89
N ASN A 121 9.56 13.93 -8.13
CA ASN A 121 8.42 14.78 -8.50
C ASN A 121 7.61 14.18 -9.66
N SER A 122 6.27 14.20 -9.54
CA SER A 122 5.35 13.73 -10.59
C SER A 122 5.16 14.72 -11.74
N TYR A 123 5.59 15.97 -11.61
CA TYR A 123 5.46 17.00 -12.66
C TYR A 123 6.32 16.74 -13.90
N ASP A 124 7.18 15.73 -13.88
CA ASP A 124 7.83 15.18 -15.08
C ASP A 124 6.88 14.33 -15.95
N ILE A 125 5.60 14.18 -15.57
CA ILE A 125 4.57 13.55 -16.40
C ILE A 125 4.04 14.58 -17.39
N ASP A 126 4.78 14.77 -18.47
CA ASP A 126 4.20 15.22 -19.72
C ASP A 126 3.90 13.95 -20.53
N ILE A 127 2.63 13.53 -20.59
CA ILE A 127 2.20 12.34 -21.35
C ILE A 127 2.62 12.47 -22.82
N ALA A 128 2.79 13.70 -23.35
CA ALA A 128 3.28 13.96 -24.70
C ALA A 128 4.81 13.82 -24.84
N LYS A 129 5.57 13.72 -23.74
CA LYS A 129 7.03 13.54 -23.70
C LYS A 129 7.49 12.23 -23.04
N LEU A 130 6.58 11.33 -22.68
CA LEU A 130 6.97 9.96 -22.35
C LEU A 130 7.79 9.43 -23.54
N ASN A 131 9.04 9.03 -23.28
CA ASN A 131 9.76 8.25 -24.26
C ASN A 131 8.88 7.05 -24.63
N LYS A 132 8.89 6.58 -25.88
CA LYS A 132 8.07 5.46 -26.37
C LYS A 132 8.16 4.17 -25.52
N SER A 133 9.06 4.12 -24.53
CA SER A 133 9.37 3.02 -23.63
C SER A 133 8.77 3.13 -22.21
N GLU A 134 8.05 4.20 -21.85
CA GLU A 134 7.43 4.35 -20.52
C GLU A 134 5.93 4.03 -20.53
N VAL A 135 5.44 3.37 -19.47
CA VAL A 135 4.07 2.88 -19.33
C VAL A 135 3.50 3.33 -17.98
N ASP A 136 2.44 4.13 -18.05
CA ASP A 136 1.55 4.35 -16.90
C ASP A 136 0.54 3.19 -16.83
N GLN A 137 0.79 2.26 -15.90
CA GLN A 137 -0.05 1.09 -15.76
C GLN A 137 -1.43 1.43 -15.17
N PHE A 138 -1.60 2.56 -14.46
CA PHE A 138 -2.94 3.02 -14.05
C PHE A 138 -3.79 3.40 -15.26
N SER A 139 -3.19 4.13 -16.20
CA SER A 139 -3.85 4.45 -17.47
C SER A 139 -4.22 3.18 -18.24
N PHE A 140 -3.35 2.18 -18.24
CA PHE A 140 -3.62 0.88 -18.86
C PHE A 140 -4.83 0.15 -18.24
N ILE A 141 -4.98 0.17 -16.91
CA ILE A 141 -6.17 -0.39 -16.24
C ILE A 141 -7.43 0.31 -16.75
N CYS A 142 -7.48 1.64 -16.69
CA CYS A 142 -8.65 2.41 -17.10
C CYS A 142 -9.02 2.17 -18.57
N LYS A 143 -8.03 2.23 -19.48
CA LYS A 143 -8.25 1.97 -20.91
C LYS A 143 -8.69 0.54 -21.21
N SER A 144 -8.23 -0.43 -20.42
CA SER A 144 -8.67 -1.83 -20.55
C SER A 144 -10.16 -1.98 -20.25
N PHE A 145 -10.65 -1.34 -19.17
CA PHE A 145 -12.06 -1.37 -18.80
C PHE A 145 -12.95 -0.51 -19.70
N GLU A 146 -12.42 0.59 -20.24
CA GLU A 146 -13.10 1.40 -21.26
C GLU A 146 -13.35 0.59 -22.53
N LYS A 147 -12.34 -0.16 -22.99
CA LYS A 147 -12.44 -1.02 -24.17
C LYS A 147 -13.34 -2.24 -23.92
N ASP A 148 -13.20 -2.90 -22.77
CA ASP A 148 -13.97 -4.07 -22.38
C ASP A 148 -14.21 -4.10 -20.86
N LYS A 149 -15.46 -3.89 -20.45
CA LYS A 149 -15.88 -3.92 -19.03
C LYS A 149 -15.66 -5.28 -18.34
N PHE A 150 -15.46 -6.35 -19.11
CA PHE A 150 -15.17 -7.70 -18.62
C PHE A 150 -13.75 -8.16 -18.95
N THR A 151 -12.85 -7.22 -19.22
CA THR A 151 -11.45 -7.49 -19.50
C THR A 151 -10.81 -8.43 -18.47
N ARG A 152 -10.01 -9.36 -18.97
CA ARG A 152 -9.16 -10.28 -18.19
C ARG A 152 -7.68 -9.89 -18.27
N GLN A 153 -7.40 -8.68 -18.77
CA GLN A 153 -6.07 -8.20 -19.11
C GLN A 153 -5.65 -6.99 -18.25
N ALA A 154 -6.54 -6.49 -17.37
CA ALA A 154 -6.28 -5.32 -16.53
C ALA A 154 -5.32 -5.67 -15.39
N ILE A 155 -4.03 -5.71 -15.72
CA ILE A 155 -2.93 -6.14 -14.85
C ILE A 155 -1.93 -4.99 -14.66
N ILE A 156 -1.38 -4.89 -13.45
CA ILE A 156 -0.18 -4.09 -13.15
C ILE A 156 0.96 -5.04 -12.76
N ASN A 157 2.09 -4.93 -13.45
CA ASN A 157 3.32 -5.65 -13.13
C ASN A 157 4.26 -4.78 -12.28
N ILE A 158 4.67 -5.30 -11.13
CA ILE A 158 5.66 -4.66 -10.25
C ILE A 158 7.04 -5.34 -10.39
N GLY A 159 7.06 -6.64 -10.69
CA GLY A 159 8.32 -7.32 -10.98
C GLY A 159 8.97 -6.76 -12.24
N ASP A 160 10.24 -6.35 -12.15
CA ASP A 160 10.98 -5.76 -13.25
C ASP A 160 12.31 -6.51 -13.41
N PRO A 161 12.33 -7.67 -14.10
CA PRO A 161 13.54 -8.50 -14.21
C PRO A 161 14.78 -7.76 -14.74
N PRO A 162 14.68 -6.86 -15.74
CA PRO A 162 15.81 -6.04 -16.17
C PRO A 162 16.48 -5.24 -15.04
N LYS A 163 15.70 -4.75 -14.06
CA LYS A 163 16.24 -3.99 -12.92
C LYS A 163 16.51 -4.86 -11.69
N ASP A 164 15.73 -5.93 -11.49
CA ASP A 164 15.67 -6.68 -10.23
C ASP A 164 16.53 -7.95 -10.23
N CYS A 165 16.91 -8.52 -11.38
CA CYS A 165 17.63 -9.79 -11.42
C CYS A 165 19.15 -9.63 -11.41
N PHE A 166 19.67 -8.72 -12.24
CA PHE A 166 21.11 -8.58 -12.47
C PHE A 166 21.58 -7.13 -12.30
N ASP A 167 22.84 -6.93 -11.95
CA ASP A 167 23.51 -5.63 -12.05
C ASP A 167 23.99 -5.34 -13.47
N LYS A 168 24.72 -4.23 -13.67
CA LYS A 168 25.14 -3.78 -15.01
C LYS A 168 26.20 -4.70 -15.63
N GLU A 169 26.90 -5.44 -14.78
CA GLU A 169 27.95 -6.38 -15.10
C GLU A 169 27.40 -7.81 -15.34
N GLY A 170 26.10 -8.03 -15.09
CA GLY A 170 25.41 -9.30 -15.30
C GLY A 170 25.48 -10.27 -14.12
N TYR A 171 25.98 -9.84 -12.96
CA TYR A 171 25.92 -10.63 -11.73
C TYR A 171 24.56 -10.49 -11.05
N LEU A 172 24.22 -11.45 -10.17
CA LEU A 172 23.00 -11.35 -9.38
C LEU A 172 23.00 -10.03 -8.61
N LYS A 173 21.91 -9.27 -8.74
CA LYS A 173 21.79 -7.98 -8.10
C LYS A 173 21.97 -8.14 -6.58
N ALA A 174 22.76 -7.27 -5.98
CA ALA A 174 22.83 -7.11 -4.53
C ALA A 174 22.15 -5.78 -4.17
N THR A 175 21.11 -5.83 -3.35
CA THR A 175 20.40 -4.64 -2.85
C THR A 175 19.79 -4.93 -1.49
N LYS A 176 19.61 -3.88 -0.70
CA LYS A 176 18.86 -3.94 0.55
C LYS A 176 17.36 -4.16 0.30
N ASP A 177 16.84 -3.75 -0.86
CA ASP A 177 15.41 -3.54 -1.10
C ASP A 177 14.94 -4.10 -2.46
N PHE A 178 14.49 -5.35 -2.45
CA PHE A 178 13.93 -6.02 -3.63
C PHE A 178 12.41 -6.07 -3.55
N PRO A 179 11.64 -5.60 -4.57
CA PRO A 179 10.20 -5.31 -4.48
C PRO A 179 9.40 -6.25 -3.58
N CYS A 180 8.51 -7.14 -3.98
CA CYS A 180 8.02 -8.30 -3.16
C CYS A 180 6.72 -8.68 -3.82
N THR A 181 5.84 -7.69 -3.93
CA THR A 181 4.73 -7.71 -4.86
C THR A 181 5.26 -7.85 -6.27
N ARG A 182 4.58 -8.68 -7.04
CA ARG A 182 4.94 -8.98 -8.44
C ARG A 182 3.83 -8.53 -9.38
N LEU A 183 2.57 -8.73 -9.00
CA LEU A 183 1.44 -8.51 -9.90
C LEU A 183 0.17 -8.11 -9.13
N LEU A 184 -0.60 -7.21 -9.71
CA LEU A 184 -1.96 -6.85 -9.31
C LEU A 184 -2.88 -7.13 -10.51
N HIS A 185 -4.02 -7.81 -10.29
CA HIS A 185 -5.01 -8.08 -11.32
C HIS A 185 -6.37 -7.54 -10.90
N PHE A 186 -6.89 -6.60 -11.68
CA PHE A 186 -8.21 -6.01 -11.50
C PHE A 186 -9.21 -6.74 -12.37
N GLN A 187 -10.32 -7.16 -11.77
CA GLN A 187 -11.34 -7.90 -12.51
C GLN A 187 -12.74 -7.55 -12.01
N LYS A 188 -13.64 -7.21 -12.94
CA LYS A 188 -15.06 -7.07 -12.61
C LYS A 188 -15.67 -8.45 -12.30
N GLN A 189 -16.49 -8.52 -11.27
CA GLN A 189 -17.23 -9.75 -10.95
C GLN A 189 -18.22 -10.11 -12.08
N PRO A 190 -18.39 -11.41 -12.39
CA PRO A 190 -19.28 -11.84 -13.48
C PRO A 190 -20.78 -11.62 -13.17
N LYS A 191 -21.16 -11.57 -11.89
CA LYS A 191 -22.56 -11.50 -11.43
C LYS A 191 -22.91 -10.25 -10.62
N ALA A 192 -21.97 -9.30 -10.46
CA ALA A 192 -22.17 -8.08 -9.70
C ALA A 192 -21.41 -6.91 -10.33
N ASN A 193 -21.84 -5.67 -10.06
CA ASN A 193 -21.14 -4.48 -10.54
C ASN A 193 -19.95 -4.11 -9.64
N LYS A 194 -19.18 -5.11 -9.22
CA LYS A 194 -18.10 -5.00 -8.24
C LYS A 194 -16.74 -5.25 -8.87
N LEU A 195 -15.74 -4.49 -8.44
CA LEU A 195 -14.33 -4.66 -8.84
C LEU A 195 -13.60 -5.51 -7.79
N ASN A 196 -12.99 -6.61 -8.22
CA ASN A 196 -12.07 -7.39 -7.40
C ASN A 196 -10.63 -7.00 -7.69
N LEU A 197 -9.76 -7.18 -6.70
CA LEU A 197 -8.31 -7.07 -6.85
C LEU A 197 -7.61 -8.33 -6.32
N THR A 198 -6.80 -8.96 -7.16
CA THR A 198 -5.91 -10.05 -6.76
C THR A 198 -4.47 -9.55 -6.73
N VAL A 199 -3.77 -9.76 -5.61
CA VAL A 199 -2.37 -9.39 -5.42
C VAL A 199 -1.52 -10.64 -5.27
N TYR A 200 -0.44 -10.72 -6.05
CA TYR A 200 0.54 -11.80 -5.97
C TYR A 200 1.89 -11.27 -5.47
N MET A 201 2.40 -11.89 -4.40
CA MET A 201 3.65 -11.57 -3.74
C MET A 201 4.55 -12.82 -3.63
N ARG A 202 5.84 -12.65 -3.95
CA ARG A 202 6.82 -13.73 -3.76
C ARG A 202 7.13 -13.99 -2.28
N SER A 203 6.97 -12.96 -1.45
CA SER A 203 7.30 -12.95 -0.04
C SER A 203 6.51 -11.81 0.63
N ASN A 204 5.96 -12.04 1.82
CA ASN A 204 5.25 -11.01 2.58
C ASN A 204 5.40 -11.27 4.09
N ASP A 205 5.98 -10.29 4.80
CA ASP A 205 6.08 -10.31 6.26
C ASP A 205 4.74 -9.90 6.88
N LEU A 206 4.26 -10.62 7.89
CA LEU A 206 2.97 -10.40 8.55
C LEU A 206 2.86 -8.99 9.15
N LEU A 207 3.89 -8.52 9.84
CA LEU A 207 3.83 -7.30 10.64
C LEU A 207 4.13 -6.08 9.77
N TRP A 208 5.33 -5.99 9.21
CA TRP A 208 5.87 -4.84 8.50
C TRP A 208 5.43 -4.76 7.03
N GLY A 209 5.05 -5.89 6.43
CA GLY A 209 4.51 -5.92 5.07
C GLY A 209 2.99 -5.93 5.07
N ALA A 210 2.41 -7.10 5.30
CA ALA A 210 0.99 -7.40 5.16
C ALA A 210 0.10 -6.42 5.94
N SER A 211 0.33 -6.29 7.24
CA SER A 211 -0.55 -5.51 8.13
C SER A 211 -0.13 -4.06 8.34
N ALA A 212 1.14 -3.71 8.16
CA ALA A 212 1.56 -2.32 8.25
C ALA A 212 0.99 -1.51 7.08
N VAL A 213 1.13 -2.03 5.86
CA VAL A 213 0.93 -1.23 4.65
C VAL A 213 0.36 -1.97 3.45
N ASN A 214 0.75 -3.22 3.17
CA ASN A 214 0.39 -3.88 1.89
C ASN A 214 -1.12 -4.05 1.73
N ILE A 215 -1.80 -4.65 2.72
CA ILE A 215 -3.25 -4.82 2.67
C ILE A 215 -3.96 -3.47 2.61
N PHE A 216 -3.52 -2.50 3.41
CA PHE A 216 -4.08 -1.14 3.35
C PHE A 216 -3.93 -0.56 1.95
N ASN A 217 -2.71 -0.44 1.43
CA ASN A 217 -2.41 0.27 0.19
C ASN A 217 -3.14 -0.36 -1.00
N PHE A 218 -3.19 -1.70 -1.07
CA PHE A 218 -3.86 -2.37 -2.18
C PHE A 218 -5.39 -2.34 -2.07
N THR A 219 -5.95 -2.41 -0.86
CA THR A 219 -7.41 -2.25 -0.68
C THR A 219 -7.87 -0.78 -0.81
N PHE A 220 -7.01 0.17 -0.50
CA PHE A 220 -7.20 1.60 -0.77
C PHE A 220 -7.11 1.89 -2.28
N MET A 221 -6.19 1.22 -2.97
CA MET A 221 -6.11 1.21 -4.44
C MET A 221 -7.34 0.62 -5.10
N LEU A 222 -7.83 -0.51 -4.59
CA LEU A 222 -9.10 -1.07 -5.02
C LEU A 222 -10.24 -0.05 -4.88
N GLU A 223 -10.31 0.66 -3.75
CA GLU A 223 -11.36 1.67 -3.51
C GLU A 223 -11.33 2.84 -4.51
N TYR A 224 -10.16 3.45 -4.79
CA TYR A 224 -10.13 4.55 -5.76
C TYR A 224 -10.30 4.05 -7.21
N PHE A 225 -9.85 2.85 -7.56
CA PHE A 225 -10.11 2.29 -8.89
C PHE A 225 -11.59 1.92 -9.08
N SER A 226 -12.25 1.38 -8.05
CA SER A 226 -13.69 1.17 -8.04
C SER A 226 -14.43 2.47 -8.39
N GLN A 227 -14.08 3.56 -7.70
CA GLN A 227 -14.65 4.88 -7.96
C GLN A 227 -14.36 5.39 -9.38
N ILE A 228 -13.11 5.32 -9.84
CA ILE A 228 -12.69 5.74 -11.19
C ILE A 228 -13.43 4.97 -12.29
N LEU A 229 -13.71 3.70 -12.08
CA LEU A 229 -14.33 2.81 -13.08
C LEU A 229 -15.87 2.77 -12.98
N GLY A 230 -16.46 3.46 -12.01
CA GLY A 230 -17.91 3.40 -11.75
C GLY A 230 -18.38 2.00 -11.31
N LEU A 231 -17.54 1.30 -10.55
CA LEU A 231 -17.81 -0.02 -9.98
C LEU A 231 -17.86 0.05 -8.46
N GLU A 232 -18.67 -0.78 -7.84
CA GLU A 232 -18.65 -0.98 -6.40
C GLU A 232 -17.34 -1.67 -5.96
N ILE A 233 -16.97 -1.54 -4.69
CA ILE A 233 -15.85 -2.27 -4.11
C ILE A 233 -16.23 -3.74 -3.96
N GLY A 234 -15.46 -4.60 -4.61
CA GLY A 234 -15.60 -6.06 -4.53
C GLY A 234 -14.70 -6.67 -3.47
N GLU A 235 -14.15 -7.83 -3.79
CA GLU A 235 -13.32 -8.63 -2.89
C GLU A 235 -11.84 -8.44 -3.18
N TYR A 236 -11.03 -8.54 -2.12
CA TYR A 236 -9.58 -8.50 -2.21
C TYR A 236 -9.02 -9.91 -2.01
N TYR A 237 -8.17 -10.35 -2.93
CA TYR A 237 -7.46 -11.63 -2.87
C TYR A 237 -5.97 -11.38 -2.78
N HIS A 238 -5.29 -12.17 -1.96
CA HIS A 238 -3.87 -12.03 -1.73
C HIS A 238 -3.22 -13.40 -1.75
N ILE A 239 -2.10 -13.52 -2.47
CA ILE A 239 -1.33 -14.74 -2.59
C ILE A 239 0.11 -14.41 -2.21
N ALA A 240 0.61 -15.04 -1.14
CA ALA A 240 1.99 -14.94 -0.71
C ALA A 240 2.66 -16.32 -0.77
N ASN A 241 3.68 -16.48 -1.60
CA ASN A 241 4.41 -17.76 -1.69
C ASN A 241 5.23 -18.04 -0.42
N ASN A 242 5.77 -16.99 0.17
CA ASN A 242 6.46 -17.04 1.45
C ASN A 242 5.78 -16.04 2.39
N PHE A 243 5.11 -16.55 3.42
CA PHE A 243 4.42 -15.74 4.42
C PHE A 243 5.03 -16.02 5.78
N HIS A 244 5.50 -14.99 6.48
CA HIS A 244 6.37 -15.15 7.64
C HIS A 244 6.27 -14.01 8.65
N TYR A 245 6.90 -14.20 9.80
CA TYR A 245 7.32 -13.13 10.71
C TYR A 245 8.76 -13.38 11.19
N TYR A 246 9.48 -12.34 11.57
CA TYR A 246 10.83 -12.47 12.17
C TYR A 246 10.74 -12.93 13.64
N GLU A 247 11.60 -13.87 14.04
CA GLU A 247 11.56 -14.51 15.37
C GLU A 247 11.58 -13.50 16.53
N GLU A 248 12.26 -12.37 16.36
CA GLU A 248 12.32 -11.28 17.35
C GLU A 248 10.95 -10.67 17.70
N PHE A 249 9.92 -10.90 16.88
CA PHE A 249 8.54 -10.44 17.12
C PHE A 249 7.59 -11.55 17.58
N GLN A 250 8.10 -12.72 17.98
CA GLN A 250 7.27 -13.86 18.39
C GLN A 250 6.25 -13.49 19.48
N ASP A 251 6.65 -12.74 20.50
CA ASP A 251 5.77 -12.35 21.61
C ASP A 251 4.62 -11.45 21.15
N MET A 252 4.89 -10.55 20.20
CA MET A 252 3.86 -9.69 19.59
C MET A 252 2.86 -10.53 18.78
N VAL A 253 3.35 -11.46 17.96
CA VAL A 253 2.50 -12.35 17.16
C VAL A 253 1.66 -13.25 18.06
N GLN A 254 2.23 -13.77 19.15
CA GLN A 254 1.49 -14.52 20.17
C GLN A 254 0.41 -13.66 20.81
N SER A 255 0.73 -12.45 21.24
CA SER A 255 -0.25 -11.54 21.86
C SER A 255 -1.42 -11.23 20.92
N ILE A 256 -1.13 -10.92 19.66
CA ILE A 256 -2.13 -10.70 18.61
C ILE A 256 -3.02 -11.94 18.41
N SER A 257 -2.45 -13.15 18.40
CA SER A 257 -3.22 -14.38 18.19
C SER A 257 -4.25 -14.67 19.28
N GLN A 258 -4.07 -14.09 20.48
CA GLN A 258 -4.96 -14.30 21.62
C GLN A 258 -6.08 -13.26 21.74
N VAL A 259 -6.13 -12.27 20.83
CA VAL A 259 -7.19 -11.25 20.83
C VAL A 259 -8.54 -11.90 20.48
N LYS A 260 -9.47 -11.92 21.44
CA LYS A 260 -10.78 -12.58 21.30
C LYS A 260 -11.83 -11.72 20.60
N ASN A 261 -11.86 -10.43 20.95
CA ASN A 261 -12.87 -9.49 20.47
C ASN A 261 -12.32 -8.69 19.29
N VAL A 262 -12.47 -9.26 18.09
CA VAL A 262 -11.98 -8.64 16.86
C VAL A 262 -13.14 -7.95 16.16
N THR A 263 -12.93 -6.69 15.76
CA THR A 263 -13.90 -5.94 14.97
C THR A 263 -13.24 -5.41 13.70
N ASP A 264 -13.86 -5.73 12.56
CA ASP A 264 -13.51 -5.17 11.26
C ASP A 264 -14.54 -4.11 10.88
N SER A 265 -14.28 -2.89 11.36
CA SER A 265 -15.13 -1.73 11.14
C SER A 265 -14.90 -1.17 9.74
N GLN A 266 -15.96 -1.18 8.93
CA GLN A 266 -15.97 -0.59 7.60
C GLN A 266 -16.22 0.91 7.66
N PHE A 267 -15.73 1.64 6.67
CA PHE A 267 -16.08 3.04 6.46
C PHE A 267 -16.10 3.33 4.96
N GLU A 268 -17.16 3.99 4.49
CA GLU A 268 -17.31 4.36 3.09
C GLU A 268 -17.22 5.88 2.96
N TYR A 269 -16.16 6.35 2.32
CA TYR A 269 -16.00 7.78 2.04
C TYR A 269 -16.90 8.22 0.90
N SER A 270 -17.47 9.42 1.03
CA SER A 270 -17.95 10.19 -0.11
C SER A 270 -16.76 10.64 -0.98
N LYS A 271 -16.83 10.37 -2.28
CA LYS A 271 -15.77 10.65 -3.25
C LYS A 271 -16.35 11.46 -4.40
N SER A 272 -15.67 12.51 -4.83
CA SER A 272 -16.13 13.41 -5.89
C SER A 272 -15.44 13.20 -7.25
N PHE A 273 -14.46 12.29 -7.34
CA PHE A 273 -13.79 11.95 -8.60
C PHE A 273 -14.46 10.74 -9.28
N HIS A 274 -14.47 10.72 -10.62
CA HIS A 274 -15.06 9.67 -11.44
C HIS A 274 -14.19 9.29 -12.66
N SER A 275 -12.95 9.77 -12.69
CA SER A 275 -11.98 9.42 -13.74
C SER A 275 -10.55 9.48 -13.18
N LEU A 276 -9.62 8.82 -13.88
CA LEU A 276 -8.20 8.86 -13.52
C LEU A 276 -7.65 10.31 -13.56
N SER A 277 -8.10 11.13 -14.50
CA SER A 277 -7.69 12.53 -14.61
C SER A 277 -8.13 13.36 -13.40
N GLU A 278 -9.37 13.18 -12.93
CA GLU A 278 -9.86 13.86 -11.73
C GLU A 278 -9.14 13.38 -10.46
N PHE A 279 -8.90 12.07 -10.35
CA PHE A 279 -8.10 11.49 -9.27
C PHE A 279 -6.68 12.07 -9.26
N ASP A 280 -6.00 12.12 -10.41
CA ASP A 280 -4.64 12.65 -10.53
C ASP A 280 -4.58 14.16 -10.19
N LYS A 281 -5.61 14.95 -10.51
CA LYS A 281 -5.69 16.35 -10.08
C LYS A 281 -5.72 16.46 -8.54
N LYS A 282 -6.53 15.64 -7.87
CA LYS A 282 -6.61 15.63 -6.40
C LYS A 282 -5.33 15.10 -5.76
N ILE A 283 -4.68 14.08 -6.34
CA ILE A 283 -3.37 13.58 -5.89
C ILE A 283 -2.29 14.67 -6.00
N ASN A 284 -2.27 15.42 -7.11
CA ASN A 284 -1.30 16.50 -7.28
C ASN A 284 -1.51 17.62 -6.25
N LEU A 285 -2.76 17.97 -5.94
CA LEU A 285 -3.07 18.91 -4.87
C LEU A 285 -2.65 18.37 -3.50
N LEU A 286 -3.01 17.12 -3.17
CA LEU A 286 -2.65 16.47 -1.90
C LEU A 286 -1.14 16.43 -1.69
N LYS A 287 -0.39 16.06 -2.73
CA LYS A 287 1.08 16.09 -2.74
C LYS A 287 1.62 17.49 -2.47
N SER A 288 1.08 18.51 -3.14
CA SER A 288 1.49 19.91 -2.95
C SER A 288 1.26 20.38 -1.51
N GLU A 289 0.11 20.06 -0.93
CA GLU A 289 -0.19 20.46 0.46
C GLU A 289 0.59 19.63 1.49
N GLU A 290 0.84 18.35 1.24
CA GLU A 290 1.73 17.53 2.06
C GLU A 290 3.15 18.11 2.09
N GLU A 291 3.68 18.53 0.94
CA GLU A 291 5.03 19.08 0.84
C GLU A 291 5.17 20.39 1.64
N LYS A 292 4.13 21.23 1.63
CA LYS A 292 4.07 22.43 2.49
C LYS A 292 4.13 22.06 3.97
N LEU A 293 3.34 21.07 4.41
CA LEU A 293 3.34 20.61 5.80
C LEU A 293 4.71 20.06 6.21
N ARG A 294 5.29 19.17 5.39
CA ARG A 294 6.58 18.53 5.66
C ARG A 294 7.76 19.51 5.65
N SER A 295 7.71 20.56 4.82
CA SER A 295 8.73 21.62 4.78
C SER A 295 8.59 22.67 5.89
N GLY A 296 7.64 22.51 6.81
CA GLY A 296 7.37 23.48 7.87
C GLY A 296 6.69 24.76 7.38
N LYS A 297 6.24 24.81 6.12
CA LYS A 297 5.45 25.89 5.54
C LYS A 297 3.98 25.60 5.84
N TYR A 298 3.58 25.80 7.08
CA TYR A 298 2.22 25.50 7.52
C TYR A 298 1.19 26.38 6.81
N ALA A 299 0.17 25.74 6.25
CA ALA A 299 -1.04 26.37 5.77
C ALA A 299 -2.23 25.88 6.61
N ASP A 300 -3.33 26.65 6.60
CA ASP A 300 -4.58 26.21 7.19
C ASP A 300 -5.11 24.93 6.52
N LEU A 301 -5.94 24.18 7.23
CA LEU A 301 -6.62 23.03 6.66
C LEU A 301 -7.43 23.47 5.43
N ILE A 302 -7.15 22.86 4.28
CA ILE A 302 -7.93 23.04 3.07
C ILE A 302 -9.00 21.97 2.93
N ASP A 303 -10.04 22.26 2.16
CA ASP A 303 -11.14 21.34 1.87
C ASP A 303 -11.08 20.90 0.40
N PHE A 304 -10.88 19.60 0.18
CA PHE A 304 -10.85 18.93 -1.12
C PHE A 304 -12.25 18.73 -1.72
N LYS A 305 -13.32 19.08 -0.99
CA LYS A 305 -14.72 18.77 -1.32
C LYS A 305 -14.90 17.27 -1.62
N ASP A 306 -14.25 16.46 -0.80
CA ASP A 306 -14.11 15.02 -0.97
C ASP A 306 -13.64 14.41 0.36
N ASP A 307 -14.46 13.59 1.01
CA ASP A 307 -14.15 13.07 2.35
C ASP A 307 -12.92 12.15 2.32
N PHE A 308 -12.74 11.39 1.24
CA PHE A 308 -11.61 10.50 1.07
C PHE A 308 -10.29 11.28 1.05
N PHE A 309 -10.22 12.35 0.25
CA PHE A 309 -9.03 13.21 0.20
C PHE A 309 -8.89 14.11 1.43
N ASN A 310 -10.00 14.56 2.03
CA ASN A 310 -9.97 15.36 3.25
C ASN A 310 -9.35 14.58 4.41
N ASP A 311 -9.81 13.36 4.66
CA ASP A 311 -9.24 12.55 5.74
C ASP A 311 -7.81 12.14 5.43
N TRP A 312 -7.50 11.81 4.17
CA TRP A 312 -6.11 11.55 3.76
C TRP A 312 -5.20 12.75 4.04
N TYR A 313 -5.61 13.96 3.68
CA TYR A 313 -4.86 15.18 3.99
C TYR A 313 -4.73 15.44 5.49
N LYS A 314 -5.83 15.28 6.24
CA LYS A 314 -5.84 15.45 7.70
C LYS A 314 -4.85 14.53 8.41
N THR A 315 -4.58 13.33 7.87
CA THR A 315 -3.54 12.45 8.45
C THR A 315 -2.16 13.11 8.42
N PHE A 316 -1.79 13.75 7.30
CA PHE A 316 -0.54 14.50 7.19
C PHE A 316 -0.56 15.75 8.07
N TYR A 317 -1.69 16.46 8.11
CA TYR A 317 -1.84 17.66 8.94
C TYR A 317 -1.64 17.34 10.42
N ALA A 318 -2.38 16.37 10.96
CA ALA A 318 -2.29 15.95 12.36
C ALA A 318 -0.88 15.45 12.71
N PHE A 319 -0.24 14.68 11.83
CA PHE A 319 1.12 14.20 12.05
C PHE A 319 2.16 15.33 12.09
N ASN A 320 2.08 16.30 11.18
CA ASN A 320 3.09 17.36 11.05
C ASN A 320 2.89 18.54 12.01
N THR A 321 1.65 18.82 12.39
CA THR A 321 1.30 20.00 13.22
C THR A 321 1.02 19.65 14.67
N HIS A 322 0.75 18.37 14.97
CA HIS A 322 0.30 17.91 16.28
C HIS A 322 -1.00 18.58 16.76
N LYS A 323 -1.76 19.18 15.84
CA LYS A 323 -3.07 19.79 16.12
C LYS A 323 -4.19 18.77 15.98
N GLU A 324 -5.22 18.94 16.80
CA GLU A 324 -6.44 18.16 16.70
C GLU A 324 -7.20 18.44 15.41
N VAL A 325 -7.73 17.38 14.80
CA VAL A 325 -8.60 17.45 13.62
C VAL A 325 -9.70 16.41 13.75
N THR A 326 -10.88 16.72 13.22
CA THR A 326 -11.98 15.76 13.14
C THR A 326 -11.96 15.05 11.78
N PHE A 327 -11.74 13.74 11.81
CA PHE A 327 -11.85 12.85 10.67
C PHE A 327 -13.30 12.47 10.42
N SER A 328 -13.67 12.35 9.15
CA SER A 328 -14.95 11.77 8.73
C SER A 328 -15.02 10.28 9.12
N ASN A 329 -13.90 9.56 9.02
CA ASN A 329 -13.77 8.19 9.52
C ASN A 329 -13.58 8.18 11.05
N PRO A 330 -14.55 7.65 11.82
CA PRO A 330 -14.53 7.72 13.28
C PRO A 330 -13.36 6.95 13.91
N ILE A 331 -12.82 5.94 13.22
CA ILE A 331 -11.67 5.17 13.71
C ILE A 331 -10.40 6.02 13.69
N LEU A 332 -10.24 6.89 12.68
CA LEU A 332 -9.08 7.77 12.59
C LEU A 332 -9.04 8.78 13.75
N ASN A 333 -10.20 9.25 14.21
CA ASN A 333 -10.30 10.11 15.39
C ASN A 333 -9.67 9.45 16.62
N GLN A 334 -9.75 8.13 16.77
CA GLN A 334 -9.11 7.40 17.87
C GLN A 334 -7.63 7.15 17.60
N LEU A 335 -7.28 6.69 16.39
CA LEU A 335 -5.91 6.30 16.04
C LEU A 335 -4.92 7.47 16.01
N PHE A 336 -5.40 8.69 15.73
CA PHE A 336 -4.55 9.88 15.63
C PHE A 336 -4.40 10.66 16.95
N LEU A 337 -5.14 10.31 18.01
CA LEU A 337 -4.97 10.93 19.35
C LEU A 337 -3.53 10.85 19.83
N LYS A 338 -2.81 9.78 19.49
CA LYS A 338 -1.41 9.57 19.90
C LYS A 338 -0.42 10.60 19.33
N TYR A 339 -0.82 11.40 18.35
CA TYR A 339 0.00 12.47 17.79
C TYR A 339 -0.30 13.84 18.40
N ILE A 340 -1.33 13.94 19.23
CA ILE A 340 -1.71 15.18 19.91
C ILE A 340 -0.99 15.20 21.26
N PRO A 341 -0.30 16.28 21.64
CA PRO A 341 0.34 16.38 22.95
C PRO A 341 -0.72 16.30 24.05
N TYR A 342 -0.38 15.65 25.18
CA TYR A 342 -1.17 15.83 26.40
C TYR A 342 -0.93 17.27 26.89
N GLU A 343 -2.02 18.05 27.04
CA GLU A 343 -1.97 19.41 27.62
C GLU A 343 -1.49 19.41 29.07
#